data_AF-A0A7W0FE53-F1
#
_entry.id   AF-A0A7W0FE53-F1
#
_cell.length_a   1.000
_cell.length_b   1.000
_cell.length_c   1.000
_cell.angle_alpha   90.00
_cell.angle_beta   90.00
_cell.angle_gamma   90.00
#
_symmetry.space_group_name_H-M   'P 1'
#
loop_
_entity.id
_entity.type
_entity.pdbx_description
1 polymer ?
#
loop_
_entity_poly.entity_id
_entity_poly.type
_entity_poly.pdbx_seq_one_letter_code
_entity_poly.pdbx_strand_id
1 'polypeptide(L)' 'MITEGEYVESAAVRAWAEERMIFVELTDGRLIGFPADRFKILKNATEQQLKEELYQETLTGSGF' A
#
# COMPACT_ATOMS: atom_id res chain seq x y z
N MET A 1 19.70 -18.73 -25.08
CA MET A 1 19.87 -17.95 -23.85
C MET A 1 18.46 -17.68 -23.34
N ILE A 2 18.11 -18.24 -22.18
CA ILE A 2 16.84 -17.94 -21.52
C ILE A 2 17.11 -16.73 -20.63
N THR A 3 16.48 -15.60 -20.91
CA THR A 3 16.57 -14.41 -20.07
C THR A 3 15.69 -14.67 -18.86
N GLU A 4 16.30 -14.91 -17.71
CA GLU A 4 15.60 -14.94 -16.42
C GLU A 4 14.90 -13.58 -16.27
N GLY A 5 13.58 -13.60 -16.07
CA GLY A 5 12.79 -12.38 -15.95
C GLY A 5 13.37 -11.51 -14.84
N GLU A 6 13.79 -10.29 -15.19
CA GLU A 6 14.20 -9.30 -14.21
C GLU A 6 13.00 -9.02 -13.28
N TYR A 7 13.05 -9.58 -12.08
CA TYR A 7 12.16 -9.16 -11.00
C TYR A 7 12.60 -7.76 -10.59
N VAL A 8 12.02 -6.74 -11.23
CA VAL A 8 12.12 -5.37 -10.72
C VAL A 8 11.50 -5.38 -9.33
N GLU A 9 12.33 -5.23 -8.30
CA GLU A 9 11.86 -4.90 -6.95
C GLU A 9 11.12 -3.57 -7.03
N SER A 10 9.82 -3.66 -7.28
CA SER A 10 8.95 -2.49 -7.33
C SER A 10 8.69 -2.08 -5.89
N ALA A 11 9.47 -1.13 -5.39
CA ALA A 11 9.18 -0.50 -4.12
C ALA A 11 7.79 0.17 -4.17
N ALA A 12 7.04 0.08 -3.08
CA ALA A 12 5.81 0.84 -2.95
C ALA A 12 6.14 2.33 -2.77
N VAL A 13 5.50 3.20 -3.56
CA VAL A 13 5.56 4.66 -3.43
C VAL A 13 4.67 5.11 -2.28
N ARG A 14 3.48 4.52 -2.18
CA ARG A 14 2.53 4.76 -1.09
C ARG A 14 1.59 3.57 -0.92
N ALA A 15 1.08 3.41 0.30
CA ALA A 15 -0.01 2.50 0.60
C ALA A 15 -1.07 3.23 1.42
N TRP A 16 -2.34 2.85 1.30
CA TRP A 16 -3.41 3.37 2.15
C TRP A 16 -4.55 2.38 2.26
N ALA A 17 -5.41 2.57 3.27
CA ALA A 17 -6.61 1.78 3.47
C ALA A 17 -7.88 2.63 3.40
N GLU A 18 -8.87 2.15 2.65
CA GLU A 18 -10.21 2.75 2.55
C GLU A 18 -11.24 1.63 2.53
N GLU A 19 -12.25 1.68 3.41
CA GLU A 19 -13.31 0.65 3.49
C GLU A 19 -12.79 -0.81 3.56
N ARG A 20 -11.68 -1.04 4.28
CA ARG A 20 -10.95 -2.33 4.36
C ARG A 20 -10.34 -2.83 3.03
N MET A 21 -10.31 -1.99 2.01
CA MET A 21 -9.47 -2.18 0.82
C MET A 21 -8.12 -1.53 1.03
N ILE A 22 -7.06 -2.27 0.74
CA ILE A 22 -5.69 -1.79 0.75
C ILE A 22 -5.29 -1.45 -0.66
N PHE A 23 -4.74 -0.27 -0.83
CA PHE A 23 -4.19 0.22 -2.08
C PHE A 23 -2.70 0.40 -1.94
N VAL A 24 -1.95 -0.02 -2.96
CA VAL A 24 -0.50 0.15 -3.04
C VAL A 24 -0.18 0.73 -4.42
N GLU A 25 0.41 1.92 -4.43
CA GLU A 25 1.02 2.48 -5.64
C GLU A 25 2.48 2.06 -5.71
N LEU A 26 2.87 1.50 -6.85
CA LEU A 26 4.24 1.08 -7.12
C LEU A 26 5.02 2.18 -7.86
N THR A 27 6.34 2.12 -7.79
CA THR A 27 7.26 3.10 -8.44
C THR A 27 7.11 3.20 -9.95
N ASP A 28 6.52 2.19 -10.58
CA ASP A 28 6.24 2.17 -12.02
C ASP A 28 4.83 2.67 -12.38
N GLY A 29 4.10 3.25 -11.42
CA GLY A 29 2.78 3.84 -11.61
C GLY A 29 1.63 2.84 -11.61
N ARG A 30 1.90 1.55 -11.35
CA ARG A 30 0.82 0.56 -11.15
C ARG A 30 0.13 0.78 -9.81
N LEU A 31 -1.21 0.70 -9.82
CA LEU A 31 -2.05 0.71 -8.62
C LEU A 31 -2.62 -0.69 -8.37
N ILE A 32 -2.32 -1.26 -7.21
CA ILE A 32 -2.83 -2.58 -6.80
C ILE A 32 -3.81 -2.38 -5.65
N GLY A 33 -5.02 -2.94 -5.80
CA GLY A 33 -6.07 -2.94 -4.77
C GLY A 33 -6.38 -4.36 -4.31
N PHE A 34 -6.44 -4.59 -3.00
CA PHE A 34 -6.85 -5.88 -2.45
C PHE A 34 -7.60 -5.74 -1.12
N PRO A 35 -8.53 -6.66 -0.80
CA PRO A 35 -9.21 -6.64 0.50
C PRO A 35 -8.25 -7.06 1.62
N ALA A 36 -8.23 -6.28 2.71
CA ALA A 36 -7.44 -6.54 3.92
C ALA A 36 -7.70 -7.94 4.49
N ASP A 37 -8.93 -8.43 4.34
CA ASP A 37 -9.39 -9.73 4.87
C ASP A 37 -8.67 -10.94 4.28
N ARG A 38 -7.98 -10.77 3.14
CA ARG A 38 -7.22 -11.87 2.50
C ARG A 38 -5.91 -12.18 3.19
N PHE A 39 -5.44 -11.34 4.11
CA PHE A 39 -4.17 -11.51 4.79
C PHE A 39 -4.36 -11.67 6.29
N LYS A 40 -3.66 -12.64 6.90
CA LYS A 40 -3.83 -13.00 8.32
C LYS A 40 -3.59 -11.82 9.28
N ILE A 41 -2.63 -10.96 8.97
CA ILE A 41 -2.27 -9.81 9.82
C ILE A 41 -3.32 -8.69 9.66
N LEU A 42 -3.67 -8.35 8.43
CA LEU A 42 -4.58 -7.26 8.10
C LEU A 42 -6.04 -7.57 8.45
N LYS A 43 -6.43 -8.85 8.42
CA LYS A 43 -7.78 -9.30 8.80
C LYS A 43 -8.14 -8.91 10.24
N ASN A 44 -7.17 -8.98 11.15
CA ASN A 44 -7.39 -8.70 12.58
C ASN A 44 -7.19 -7.23 12.95
N ALA A 45 -6.72 -6.39 12.01
CA ALA A 45 -6.55 -4.97 12.24
C ALA A 45 -7.93 -4.27 12.25
N THR A 46 -8.11 -3.39 13.23
CA THR A 46 -9.23 -2.45 13.24
C THR A 46 -9.09 -1.43 12.11
N GLU A 47 -10.19 -0.82 11.67
CA GLU A 47 -10.12 0.21 10.61
C GLU A 47 -9.18 1.36 10.96
N GLN A 48 -9.10 1.72 12.25
CA GLN A 48 -8.22 2.76 12.73
C GLN A 48 -6.75 2.34 12.61
N GLN A 49 -6.41 1.09 12.98
CA GLN A 49 -5.06 0.53 12.79
C GLN A 49 -4.69 0.41 11.31
N LEU A 50 -5.64 0.05 10.44
CA LEU A 50 -5.41 0.02 8.99
C LEU A 50 -5.12 1.42 8.43
N LYS A 51 -5.80 2.46 8.92
CA LYS A 51 -5.54 3.84 8.50
C LYS A 51 -4.22 4.36 9.03
N GLU A 52 -3.93 4.14 10.30
CA GLU A 52 -2.79 4.74 11.00
C GLU A 52 -1.45 4.11 10.61
N GLU A 53 -1.38 2.78 10.41
CA GLU A 53 -0.13 2.13 9.98
C GLU A 53 0.16 2.27 8.47
N LEU A 54 -0.85 2.53 7.65
CA LEU A 54 -0.67 2.74 6.20
C LEU A 54 -0.59 4.22 5.82
N TYR A 55 -1.05 5.15 6.65
CA TYR A 55 -0.77 6.58 6.44
C TYR A 55 0.69 6.88 6.81
N GLN A 56 1.57 6.94 5.80
CA GLN A 56 2.75 7.79 5.92
C GLN A 56 2.25 9.23 5.89
N GLU A 57 2.62 10.06 6.87
CA GLU A 57 2.29 11.48 6.94
C GLU A 57 2.41 12.10 5.54
N THR A 58 1.26 12.34 4.89
CA THR A 58 1.22 13.30 3.82
C THR A 58 1.63 14.59 4.51
N LEU A 59 2.79 15.12 4.14
CA LEU A 59 3.19 16.48 4.43
C LEU A 59 2.11 17.42 3.87
N THR A 60 0.98 17.55 4.54
CA THR A 60 0.14 18.75 4.45
C THR A 60 0.86 19.81 5.26
N GLY A 61 2.03 20.18 4.76
CA GLY A 61 2.60 21.49 4.96
C GLY A 61 1.68 22.47 4.29
N SER A 62 0.73 22.99 5.06
CA SER A 62 0.10 24.28 4.78
C SER A 62 -0.18 24.95 6.11
N GLY A 63 0.91 25.23 6.83
CA GLY A 63 1.00 26.49 7.54
C GLY A 63 1.36 27.55 6.51
N PHE A 64 0.32 28.17 5.92
CA PHE A 64 0.24 29.56 5.43
C PHE A 64 -1.24 29.84 5.16
#